data_AF-A0A815TMQ2-F1
#
_entry.id   AF-A0A815TMQ2-F1
#
_cell.length_a   1.000
_cell.length_b   1.000
_cell.length_c   1.000
_cell.angle_alpha   90.00
_cell.angle_beta   90.00
_cell.angle_gamma   90.00
#
_symmetry.space_group_name_H-M   'P 1'
#
loop_
_entity.id
_entity.type
_entity.pdbx_description
1 polymer ?
#
loop_
_entity_poly.entity_id
_entity_poly.type
_entity_poly.pdbx_seq_one_letter_code
_entity_poly.pdbx_strand_id
1 'polypeptide(L)'
;MKLPPFDAELNSKSNGVIFMDGTYLKVFAIPIETVHLFRDIESARIAFNSNGSLFYNLRYFEQVYWDDLKPFLNGNCSSSIEIVRRLINFYYMVTCHELSHNIDSNHDLNFINRLERVSARFMDQRDSFISTFGFQ
;
A
#
# COMPACT_ATOMS: atom_id res chain seq x y z
N MET A 1 7.36 21.17 10.17
CA MET A 1 6.37 20.30 10.85
C MET A 1 7.10 19.04 11.27
N LYS A 2 7.36 18.83 12.58
CA LYS A 2 7.96 17.58 13.07
C LYS A 2 6.87 16.52 13.05
N LEU A 3 7.11 15.40 12.35
CA LEU A 3 6.24 14.23 12.46
C LEU A 3 6.29 13.72 13.91
N PRO A 4 5.16 13.26 14.47
CA PRO A 4 5.18 12.57 15.76
C PRO A 4 6.06 11.32 15.67
N PRO A 5 6.62 10.85 16.80
CA PRO A 5 7.40 9.62 16.82
C PRO A 5 6.57 8.46 16.27
N PHE A 6 7.24 7.52 15.62
CA PHE A 6 6.65 6.24 15.21
C PHE A 6 6.26 5.47 16.48
N ASP A 7 5.01 5.64 16.92
CA ASP A 7 4.47 4.99 18.10
C ASP A 7 3.95 3.60 17.71
N ALA A 8 4.67 2.56 18.13
CA ALA A 8 4.27 1.17 17.97
C ALA A 8 2.92 0.87 18.66
N GLU A 9 2.46 1.72 19.59
CA GLU A 9 1.18 1.58 20.29
C GLU A 9 -0.04 1.87 19.38
N LEU A 10 0.10 2.75 18.38
CA LEU A 10 -0.95 3.04 17.39
C LEU A 10 -1.33 1.79 16.56
N ASN A 11 -0.37 0.89 16.30
CA ASN A 11 -0.61 -0.38 15.60
C ASN A 11 -1.46 -1.38 16.40
N SER A 12 -1.50 -1.28 17.74
CA SER A 12 -2.17 -2.28 18.58
C SER A 12 -3.68 -2.06 18.74
N LYS A 13 -4.18 -0.85 18.43
CA LYS A 13 -5.58 -0.44 18.67
C LYS A 13 -6.27 0.21 17.48
N SER A 14 -5.57 0.52 16.39
CA SER A 14 -6.17 1.14 15.21
C SER A 14 -6.10 0.19 14.02
N ASN A 15 -7.28 -0.21 13.51
CA ASN A 15 -7.41 -0.94 12.25
C ASN A 15 -6.99 -0.08 11.01
N GLY A 16 -6.15 0.95 11.18
CA GLY A 16 -5.90 2.03 10.22
C GLY A 16 -4.49 2.10 9.68
N VAL A 17 -3.62 1.18 10.09
CA VAL A 17 -2.21 1.15 9.71
C VAL A 17 -1.92 -0.08 8.82
N ILE A 18 -2.94 -0.54 8.09
CA ILE A 18 -2.96 -1.76 7.25
C ILE A 18 -1.76 -1.88 6.29
N PHE A 19 -1.22 -0.75 5.84
CA PHE A 19 -0.04 -0.72 4.99
C PHE A 19 1.28 -0.82 5.77
N MET A 20 1.38 -0.16 6.93
CA MET A 20 2.64 -0.09 7.69
C MET A 20 2.79 -1.23 8.71
N ASP A 21 1.68 -1.91 9.06
CA ASP A 21 1.69 -3.12 9.90
C ASP A 21 1.96 -4.40 9.08
N GLY A 22 2.03 -4.28 7.75
CA GLY A 22 2.28 -5.38 6.82
C GLY A 22 1.09 -6.29 6.55
N THR A 23 -0.09 -6.04 7.14
CA THR A 23 -1.27 -6.90 6.98
C THR A 23 -1.73 -6.97 5.53
N TYR A 24 -1.63 -5.87 4.80
CA TYR A 24 -1.90 -5.79 3.36
C TYR A 24 -1.00 -6.70 2.49
N LEU A 25 0.24 -6.99 2.90
CA LEU A 25 1.18 -7.80 2.12
C LEU A 25 0.72 -9.25 1.93
N LYS A 26 -0.21 -9.71 2.78
CA LYS A 26 -0.84 -11.03 2.68
C LYS A 26 -1.60 -11.23 1.38
N VAL A 27 -2.11 -10.15 0.76
CA VAL A 27 -2.76 -10.19 -0.56
C VAL A 27 -1.85 -10.83 -1.62
N PHE A 28 -0.55 -10.58 -1.52
CA PHE A 28 0.46 -11.00 -2.49
C PHE A 28 1.37 -12.12 -1.99
N ALA A 29 1.17 -12.60 -0.76
CA ALA A 29 2.09 -13.49 -0.05
C ALA A 29 3.54 -12.96 -0.02
N ILE A 30 3.71 -11.65 0.14
CA ILE A 30 5.02 -11.01 0.23
C ILE A 30 5.52 -11.06 1.68
N PRO A 31 6.75 -11.53 1.94
CA PRO A 31 7.36 -11.46 3.26
C PRO A 31 7.68 -10.00 3.64
N ILE A 32 7.32 -9.59 4.86
CA ILE A 32 7.48 -8.20 5.35
C ILE A 32 8.94 -7.74 5.32
N GLU A 33 9.88 -8.66 5.51
CA GLU A 33 11.33 -8.41 5.47
C GLU A 33 11.85 -7.97 4.09
N THR A 34 11.07 -8.18 3.03
CA THR A 34 11.39 -7.74 1.66
C THR A 34 10.82 -6.37 1.33
N VAL A 35 10.13 -5.74 2.28
CA VAL A 35 9.47 -4.45 2.10
C VAL A 35 10.15 -3.38 2.93
N HIS A 36 10.42 -2.25 2.29
CA HIS A 36 11.11 -1.12 2.87
C HIS A 36 10.34 0.17 2.63
N LEU A 37 10.41 1.07 3.60
CA LEU A 37 9.93 2.44 3.48
C LEU A 37 11.12 3.36 3.30
N PHE A 38 11.02 4.28 2.34
CA PHE A 38 11.95 5.39 2.22
C PHE A 38 11.16 6.70 2.12
N ARG A 39 11.84 7.83 2.27
CA ARG A 39 11.21 9.14 2.12
C ARG A 39 12.06 10.01 1.22
N ASP A 40 11.57 10.22 0.00
CA ASP A 40 12.18 11.07 -1.01
C ASP A 40 11.21 12.18 -1.38
N ILE A 41 11.64 13.43 -1.19
CA ILE A 41 10.84 14.62 -1.46
C ILE A 41 11.16 15.30 -2.79
N GLU A 42 12.21 14.86 -3.48
CA GLU A 42 12.69 15.48 -4.71
C GLU A 42 12.22 14.72 -5.94
N SER A 43 12.25 13.38 -5.92
CA SER A 43 11.83 12.60 -7.08
C SER A 43 10.31 12.44 -7.18
N ALA A 44 9.83 12.02 -8.35
CA ALA A 44 8.45 11.59 -8.58
C ALA A 44 8.22 10.10 -8.30
N ARG A 45 9.16 9.42 -7.63
CA ARG A 45 9.12 7.97 -7.44
C ARG A 45 8.16 7.60 -6.30
N ILE A 46 7.09 6.89 -6.65
CA ILE A 46 6.09 6.38 -5.70
C ILE A 46 6.61 5.12 -5.01
N ALA A 47 7.16 4.20 -5.79
CA ALA A 47 7.79 2.97 -5.32
C ALA A 47 8.86 2.54 -6.33
N PHE A 48 9.64 1.53 -5.96
CA PHE A 48 10.47 0.78 -6.89
C PHE A 48 10.72 -0.64 -6.38
N ASN A 49 10.97 -1.55 -7.32
CA ASN A 49 11.49 -2.88 -7.05
C ASN A 49 12.99 -2.95 -7.34
N SER A 50 13.76 -3.51 -6.40
CA SER A 50 15.16 -3.86 -6.59
C SER A 50 15.38 -5.32 -6.24
N ASN A 51 15.49 -6.18 -7.26
CA ASN A 51 15.75 -7.62 -7.13
C ASN A 51 14.78 -8.32 -6.16
N GLY A 52 13.48 -8.02 -6.26
CA GLY A 52 12.44 -8.61 -5.42
C GLY A 52 12.22 -7.90 -4.08
N SER A 53 13.08 -6.93 -3.72
CA SER A 53 12.83 -6.05 -2.56
C SER A 53 12.01 -4.84 -3.00
N LEU A 54 10.92 -4.56 -2.30
CA LEU A 54 9.98 -3.49 -2.62
C LEU A 54 10.23 -2.28 -1.73
N PHE A 55 10.35 -1.12 -2.34
CA PHE A 55 10.59 0.14 -1.66
C PHE A 55 9.43 1.09 -1.93
N TYR A 56 8.75 1.56 -0.89
CA TYR A 56 7.64 2.51 -1.00
C TYR A 56 8.02 3.87 -0.44
N ASN A 57 7.70 4.93 -1.18
CA ASN A 57 7.96 6.30 -0.76
C ASN A 57 6.86 6.78 0.19
N LEU A 58 7.22 6.98 1.45
CA LEU A 58 6.34 7.44 2.51
C LEU A 58 5.69 8.80 2.19
N ARG A 59 6.33 9.64 1.36
CA ARG A 59 5.78 10.94 0.97
C ARG A 59 4.40 10.82 0.34
N TYR A 60 4.16 9.81 -0.49
CA TYR A 60 2.87 9.65 -1.17
C TYR A 60 1.76 9.23 -0.21
N PHE A 61 2.08 8.41 0.80
CA PHE A 61 1.16 8.13 1.88
C PHE A 61 0.82 9.41 2.68
N GLU A 62 1.86 10.16 3.06
CA GLU A 62 1.73 11.43 3.79
C GLU A 62 0.86 12.46 3.04
N GLN A 63 1.03 12.56 1.73
CA GLN A 63 0.33 13.58 0.92
C GLN A 63 -1.11 13.21 0.58
N VAL A 64 -1.38 11.94 0.31
CA VAL A 64 -2.67 11.53 -0.27
C VAL A 64 -3.62 10.98 0.79
N TYR A 65 -3.11 10.38 1.87
CA TYR A 65 -3.94 9.60 2.79
C TYR A 65 -3.83 10.04 4.25
N TRP A 66 -2.76 10.72 4.66
CA TRP A 66 -2.56 11.07 6.07
C TRP A 66 -3.65 11.96 6.64
N ASP A 67 -4.02 13.03 5.93
CA ASP A 67 -5.05 13.96 6.40
C ASP A 67 -6.44 13.30 6.45
N ASP A 68 -6.72 12.42 5.50
CA ASP A 68 -7.94 11.61 5.41
C ASP A 68 -7.99 10.54 6.53
N LEU A 69 -6.84 10.02 6.97
CA LEU A 69 -6.74 9.00 8.02
C LEU A 69 -6.72 9.58 9.45
N LYS A 70 -6.32 10.84 9.64
CA LYS A 70 -6.27 11.48 10.98
C LYS A 70 -7.59 11.36 11.77
N PRO A 71 -8.78 11.62 11.20
CA PRO A 71 -10.03 11.46 11.93
C PRO A 71 -10.29 10.01 12.37
N PHE A 72 -9.88 9.04 11.54
CA PHE A 72 -10.00 7.62 11.86
C PHE A 72 -9.10 7.21 13.03
N LEU A 73 -7.84 7.66 13.02
CA LEU A 73 -6.89 7.40 14.13
C LEU A 73 -7.37 8.00 15.45
N ASN A 74 -8.21 9.05 15.39
CA ASN A 74 -8.82 9.69 16.55
C ASN A 74 -10.20 9.10 16.92
N GLY A 75 -10.61 7.96 16.34
CA GLY A 75 -11.84 7.25 16.70
C GLY A 75 -13.13 7.74 16.01
N ASN A 76 -13.02 8.55 14.95
CA ASN A 76 -14.17 9.07 14.20
C ASN A 76 -14.41 8.18 12.96
N CYS A 77 -15.37 7.24 13.06
CA CYS A 77 -15.47 6.07 12.17
C CYS A 77 -16.36 6.22 10.93
N SER A 78 -17.12 7.30 10.75
CA SER A 78 -18.17 7.33 9.72
C SER A 78 -17.66 7.52 8.29
N SER A 79 -16.47 8.10 8.11
CA SER A 79 -15.86 8.40 6.80
C SER A 79 -14.65 7.51 6.46
N SER A 80 -14.28 6.61 7.36
CA SER A 80 -12.99 5.93 7.33
C SER A 80 -12.90 4.75 6.38
N ILE A 81 -14.01 4.06 6.14
CA ILE A 81 -14.03 2.80 5.37
C ILE A 81 -13.70 3.04 3.89
N GLU A 82 -14.26 4.09 3.30
CA GLU A 82 -13.97 4.46 1.91
C GLU A 82 -12.52 4.91 1.71
N ILE A 83 -11.95 5.61 2.70
CA ILE A 83 -10.56 6.04 2.70
C ILE A 83 -9.63 4.82 2.72
N VAL A 84 -9.92 3.84 3.59
CA VAL A 84 -9.17 2.57 3.65
C VAL A 84 -9.26 1.82 2.32
N ARG A 85 -10.44 1.76 1.69
CA ARG A 85 -10.61 1.12 0.38
C ARG A 85 -9.77 1.78 -0.71
N ARG A 86 -9.79 3.11 -0.77
CA ARG A 86 -9.00 3.90 -1.74
C ARG A 86 -7.49 3.71 -1.51
N LEU A 87 -7.06 3.66 -0.25
CA LEU A 87 -5.68 3.37 0.12
C LEU A 87 -5.25 1.98 -0.36
N ILE A 88 -6.03 0.94 -0.04
CA ILE A 88 -5.76 -0.45 -0.45
C ILE A 88 -5.70 -0.54 -1.97
N ASN A 89 -6.65 0.05 -2.70
CA ASN A 89 -6.69 0.00 -4.16
C ASN A 89 -5.51 0.71 -4.82
N PHE A 90 -5.07 1.84 -4.26
CA PHE A 90 -3.91 2.55 -4.76
C PHE A 90 -2.64 1.73 -4.59
N TYR A 91 -2.37 1.28 -3.37
CA TYR A 91 -1.17 0.47 -3.11
C TYR A 91 -1.24 -0.89 -3.81
N TYR A 92 -2.43 -1.45 -4.04
CA TYR A 92 -2.62 -2.65 -4.86
C TYR A 92 -2.04 -2.48 -6.25
N MET A 93 -2.39 -1.41 -6.95
CA MET A 93 -1.85 -1.16 -8.29
C MET A 93 -0.35 -0.85 -8.26
N VAL A 94 0.12 -0.12 -7.24
CA VAL A 94 1.57 0.14 -7.06
C VAL A 94 2.33 -1.18 -6.84
N THR A 95 1.87 -2.04 -5.94
CA THR A 95 2.51 -3.35 -5.68
C THR A 95 2.47 -4.24 -6.94
N CYS A 96 1.36 -4.29 -7.67
CA CYS A 96 1.29 -5.02 -8.94
C CYS A 96 2.30 -4.49 -9.98
N HIS A 97 2.46 -3.17 -10.07
CA HIS A 97 3.46 -2.53 -10.93
C HIS A 97 4.86 -2.98 -10.56
N GLU A 98 5.22 -2.85 -9.28
CA GLU A 98 6.55 -3.22 -8.81
C GLU A 98 6.83 -4.73 -8.90
N LEU A 99 5.84 -5.59 -8.66
CA LEU A 99 6.00 -7.04 -8.87
C LEU A 99 6.20 -7.39 -10.35
N SER A 100 5.60 -6.63 -11.27
CA SER A 100 5.79 -6.85 -12.71
C SER A 100 7.24 -6.59 -13.14
N HIS A 101 7.95 -5.71 -12.43
CA HIS A 101 9.38 -5.48 -12.63
C HIS A 101 10.28 -6.69 -12.31
N ASN A 102 9.78 -7.69 -11.56
CA ASN A 102 10.50 -8.96 -11.40
C ASN A 102 10.56 -9.78 -12.70
N ILE A 103 9.71 -9.46 -13.68
CA ILE A 103 9.56 -10.24 -14.90
C ILE A 103 10.05 -9.44 -16.11
N ASP A 104 9.64 -8.17 -16.27
CA ASP A 104 10.14 -7.25 -17.31
C ASP A 104 10.46 -5.88 -16.69
N SER A 105 11.63 -5.31 -17.00
CA SER A 105 12.05 -4.02 -16.45
C SER A 105 11.60 -2.81 -17.29
N ASN A 106 11.34 -3.00 -18.58
CA ASN A 106 11.01 -1.91 -19.51
C ASN A 106 9.50 -1.68 -19.55
N HIS A 107 9.05 -0.43 -19.42
CA HIS A 107 7.62 -0.05 -19.50
C HIS A 107 7.05 -0.08 -20.94
N ASP A 108 7.18 -1.22 -21.62
CA ASP A 108 6.63 -1.47 -22.95
C ASP A 108 5.29 -2.25 -22.90
N LEU A 109 4.78 -2.66 -24.06
CA LEU A 109 3.53 -3.42 -24.15
C LEU A 109 3.58 -4.77 -23.40
N ASN A 110 4.76 -5.42 -23.34
CA ASN A 110 4.91 -6.67 -22.59
C ASN A 110 4.75 -6.41 -21.10
N PHE A 111 5.37 -5.34 -20.59
CA PHE A 111 5.20 -4.94 -19.20
C PHE A 111 3.74 -4.63 -18.87
N ILE A 112 3.03 -3.90 -19.72
CA ILE A 112 1.61 -3.58 -19.51
C ILE A 112 0.77 -4.86 -19.48
N ASN A 113 0.98 -5.79 -20.42
CA ASN A 113 0.29 -7.08 -20.43
C ASN A 113 0.59 -7.91 -19.17
N ARG A 114 1.81 -7.83 -18.63
CA ARG A 114 2.19 -8.51 -17.39
C ARG A 114 1.56 -7.86 -16.17
N LEU A 115 1.54 -6.54 -16.09
CA LEU A 115 0.85 -5.79 -15.05
C LEU A 115 -0.63 -6.16 -14.98
N GLU A 116 -1.31 -6.21 -16.13
CA GLU A 116 -2.70 -6.65 -16.19
C GLU A 116 -2.87 -8.07 -15.62
N ARG A 117 -2.05 -9.02 -16.06
CA ARG A 117 -2.11 -10.41 -15.55
C ARG A 117 -1.80 -10.51 -14.05
N VAL A 118 -0.80 -9.76 -13.56
CA VAL A 118 -0.44 -9.72 -12.14
C VAL A 118 -1.60 -9.13 -11.32
N SER A 119 -2.21 -8.04 -11.77
CA SER A 119 -3.39 -7.50 -11.11
C SER A 119 -4.53 -8.51 -11.08
N ALA A 120 -4.96 -9.04 -12.23
CA ALA A 120 -6.04 -10.01 -12.32
C ALA A 120 -5.82 -11.23 -11.39
N ARG A 121 -4.57 -11.72 -11.29
CA ARG A 121 -4.20 -12.83 -10.41
C ARG A 121 -4.48 -12.58 -8.92
N PHE A 122 -4.32 -11.33 -8.46
CA PHE A 122 -4.44 -10.96 -7.04
C PHE A 122 -5.74 -10.20 -6.72
N MET A 123 -6.63 -10.04 -7.71
CA MET A 123 -7.84 -9.24 -7.58
C MET A 123 -8.81 -9.83 -6.53
N ASP A 124 -9.04 -11.14 -6.57
CA ASP A 124 -9.94 -11.80 -5.62
C ASP A 124 -9.39 -11.75 -4.19
N GLN A 125 -8.07 -11.89 -4.01
CA GLN A 125 -7.42 -11.79 -2.71
C GLN A 125 -7.51 -10.37 -2.16
N ARG A 126 -7.37 -9.35 -3.01
CA ARG A 126 -7.59 -7.94 -2.64
C ARG A 126 -9.04 -7.73 -2.20
N ASP A 127 -10.02 -8.23 -2.97
CA ASP A 127 -11.43 -8.01 -2.67
C ASP A 127 -11.86 -8.74 -1.39
N SER A 128 -11.38 -9.96 -1.20
CA SER A 128 -11.53 -10.70 0.05
C SER A 128 -10.90 -9.93 1.22
N PHE A 129 -9.67 -9.42 1.06
CA PHE A 129 -8.99 -8.63 2.07
C PHE A 129 -9.76 -7.35 2.44
N ILE A 130 -10.23 -6.61 1.43
CA ILE A 130 -11.10 -5.45 1.60
C ILE A 130 -12.32 -5.87 2.42
N SER A 131 -13.05 -6.92 2.05
CA SER A 131 -14.27 -7.36 2.75
C SER A 131 -14.08 -7.62 4.25
N THR A 132 -12.87 -7.96 4.72
CA THR A 132 -12.58 -8.17 6.16
C THR A 132 -12.77 -6.91 7.02
N PHE A 133 -12.77 -5.72 6.41
CA PHE A 133 -13.03 -4.45 7.09
C PHE A 133 -14.53 -4.07 7.12
N GLY A 134 -15.43 -4.97 6.70
CA GLY A 134 -16.89 -4.80 6.85
C GLY A 134 -17.58 -4.02 5.73
N PHE A 135 -17.09 -4.10 4.49
CA PHE A 135 -17.79 -3.55 3.32
C PHE A 135 -19.07 -4.37 3.05
N GLN A 136 -20.24 -3.82 3.41
CA GLN A 136 -21.56 -4.28 2.95
C GLN A 136 -22.14 -3.27 1.97
#